data_AF-A0A4Y9PBP6-F1
#
_entry.id   AF-A0A4Y9PBP6-F1
#
_cell.length_a   1.000
_cell.length_b   1.000
_cell.length_c   1.000
_cell.angle_alpha   90.00
_cell.angle_beta   90.00
_cell.angle_gamma   90.00
#
_symmetry.space_group_name_H-M   'P 1'
#
loop_
_entity.id
_entity.type
_entity.pdbx_description
1 polymer ?
#
loop_
_entity_poly.entity_id
_entity_poly.type
_entity_poly.pdbx_seq_one_letter_code
_entity_poly.pdbx_strand_id
1 'polypeptide(L)'
;MSIEILALEVHALAATLRDAAGEADVIGVRLNGTHQVNGTLQPAVEAFLDCHRMAGLALAGELRWLGSTVAAVADSWVHLDAVIVAPAGRPRAA
;
A
#
# COMPACT_ATOMS: atom_id res chain seq x y z
N MET A 1 -28.05 1.80 0.06
CA MET A 1 -26.67 1.74 -0.46
C MET A 1 -26.14 0.38 -0.08
N SER A 2 -26.09 -0.57 -1.02
CA SER A 2 -25.48 -1.88 -0.80
C SER A 2 -24.02 -1.78 -1.21
N ILE A 3 -23.11 -1.98 -0.27
CA ILE A 3 -21.72 -2.25 -0.60
C ILE A 3 -21.68 -3.72 -1.04
N GLU A 4 -21.40 -3.97 -2.31
CA GLU A 4 -21.41 -5.33 -2.90
C GLU A 4 -20.09 -6.08 -2.66
N ILE A 5 -19.10 -5.43 -2.05
CA ILE A 5 -17.77 -5.99 -1.77
C ILE A 5 -17.66 -6.33 -0.28
N LEU A 6 -17.18 -7.54 0.02
CA LEU A 6 -16.96 -7.99 1.40
C LEU A 6 -15.72 -7.31 2.00
N ALA A 7 -15.76 -6.97 3.29
CA ALA A 7 -14.59 -6.37 3.98
C ALA A 7 -13.32 -7.24 3.86
N LEU A 8 -13.48 -8.57 3.80
CA LEU A 8 -12.39 -9.50 3.54
C LEU A 8 -11.69 -9.26 2.19
N GLU A 9 -12.47 -8.98 1.13
CA GLU A 9 -11.93 -8.70 -0.20
C GLU A 9 -11.18 -7.36 -0.22
N VAL A 10 -11.67 -6.37 0.53
CA VAL A 10 -10.98 -5.08 0.69
C VAL A 10 -9.67 -5.24 1.47
N HIS A 11 -9.64 -6.07 2.51
CA HIS A 11 -8.39 -6.41 3.20
C HIS A 11 -7.40 -7.17 2.29
N ALA A 12 -7.90 -8.07 1.44
CA ALA A 12 -7.06 -8.77 0.48
C ALA A 12 -6.43 -7.78 -0.52
N LEU A 13 -7.20 -6.82 -1.03
CA LEU A 13 -6.67 -5.74 -1.87
C LEU A 13 -5.61 -4.92 -1.14
N ALA A 14 -5.86 -4.55 0.12
CA ALA A 14 -4.86 -3.85 0.93
C ALA A 14 -3.57 -4.65 1.11
N ALA A 15 -3.66 -5.99 1.24
CA ALA A 15 -2.49 -6.87 1.29
C ALA A 15 -1.72 -6.85 -0.04
N THR A 16 -2.40 -7.03 -1.17
CA THR A 16 -1.77 -6.97 -2.51
C THR A 16 -1.06 -5.65 -2.75
N LEU A 17 -1.63 -4.52 -2.32
CA LEU A 17 -0.99 -3.20 -2.44
C LEU A 17 0.29 -3.09 -1.60
N ARG A 18 0.30 -3.68 -0.39
CA ARG A 18 1.49 -3.71 0.46
C ARG A 18 2.58 -4.62 -0.09
N ASP A 19 2.21 -5.76 -0.67
CA ASP A 19 3.15 -6.66 -1.34
C ASP A 19 3.80 -5.96 -2.54
N ALA A 20 2.98 -5.30 -3.39
CA ALA A 20 3.46 -4.50 -4.50
C ALA A 20 4.37 -3.34 -4.05
N ALA A 21 4.08 -2.72 -2.90
CA ALA A 21 4.97 -1.71 -2.33
C ALA A 21 6.34 -2.30 -1.93
N GLY A 22 6.35 -3.52 -1.39
CA GLY A 22 7.58 -4.26 -1.10
C GLY A 22 8.38 -4.57 -2.35
N GLU A 23 7.73 -4.97 -3.45
CA GLU A 23 8.38 -5.16 -4.74
C GLU A 23 8.99 -3.85 -5.29
N ALA A 24 8.28 -2.73 -5.13
CA ALA A 24 8.75 -1.42 -5.56
C ALA A 24 9.97 -0.93 -4.75
N ASP A 25 10.04 -1.19 -3.45
CA ASP A 25 11.22 -0.86 -2.62
C ASP A 25 12.50 -1.54 -3.12
N VAL A 26 12.37 -2.74 -3.71
CA VAL A 26 13.51 -3.50 -4.23
C VAL A 26 14.13 -2.84 -5.47
N ILE A 27 13.42 -1.95 -6.17
CA ILE A 27 13.94 -1.20 -7.33
C ILE A 27 15.19 -0.42 -6.94
N GLY A 28 15.14 0.31 -5.82
CA GLY A 28 16.27 1.10 -5.34
C GLY A 28 17.52 0.25 -5.07
N VAL A 29 17.33 -0.93 -4.49
CA VAL A 29 18.41 -1.90 -4.19
C VAL A 29 18.98 -2.50 -5.47
N ARG A 30 18.14 -2.89 -6.42
CA ARG A 30 18.57 -3.51 -7.69
C ARG A 30 19.33 -2.54 -8.59
N LEU A 31 19.00 -1.26 -8.51
CA LEU A 31 19.67 -0.20 -9.26
C LEU A 31 20.82 0.44 -8.47
N ASN A 32 21.17 -0.12 -7.31
CA ASN A 32 22.28 0.38 -6.52
C ASN A 32 23.61 -0.06 -7.14
N GLY A 33 24.47 0.91 -7.45
CA GLY A 33 25.74 0.69 -8.11
C GLY A 33 25.63 0.79 -9.63
N THR A 34 26.42 1.70 -10.21
CA THR A 34 26.64 1.77 -11.65
C THR A 34 27.75 0.82 -12.04
N HIS A 35 27.45 -0.15 -12.91
CA HIS A 35 28.52 -0.79 -13.68
C HIS A 35 29.21 0.28 -14.53
N GLN A 36 30.54 0.26 -14.59
CA GLN A 36 31.28 1.19 -15.42
C GLN A 36 30.82 1.07 -16.87
N VAL A 37 30.27 2.17 -17.39
CA VAL A 37 30.04 2.38 -18.81
C VAL A 37 31.12 3.34 -19.34
N ASN A 38 31.30 3.35 -20.66
CA ASN A 38 32.33 4.18 -21.31
C ASN A 38 32.22 5.64 -20.83
N GLY A 39 33.37 6.26 -20.51
CA GLY A 39 33.47 7.39 -19.58
C GLY A 39 32.63 8.62 -19.91
N THR A 40 32.28 8.86 -21.18
CA THR A 40 31.41 9.98 -21.57
C THR A 40 29.92 9.73 -21.29
N LEU A 41 29.51 8.45 -21.21
CA LEU A 41 28.12 8.05 -20.91
C LEU A 41 27.85 7.86 -19.43
N GLN A 42 28.90 7.71 -18.61
CA GLN A 42 28.80 7.46 -17.17
C GLN A 42 27.86 8.45 -16.45
N PRO A 43 27.96 9.78 -16.64
CA PRO A 43 27.10 10.72 -15.93
C PRO A 43 25.62 10.60 -16.33
N ALA A 44 25.35 10.30 -17.60
CA ALA A 44 23.98 10.13 -18.10
C ALA A 44 23.34 8.86 -17.54
N VAL A 45 24.11 7.78 -17.41
CA VAL A 45 23.64 6.52 -16.81
C VAL A 45 23.40 6.69 -15.31
N GLU A 46 24.27 7.40 -14.59
CA GLU A 46 24.07 7.72 -13.17
C GLU A 46 22.77 8.53 -12.96
N ALA A 47 22.57 9.60 -13.74
CA ALA A 47 21.34 10.40 -13.66
C ALA A 47 20.09 9.57 -13.99
N PHE A 48 20.16 8.69 -15.00
CA PHE A 48 19.06 7.79 -15.34
C PHE A 48 18.71 6.84 -14.19
N LEU A 49 19.71 6.23 -13.56
CA LEU A 49 19.50 5.31 -12.44
C LEU A 49 18.97 6.04 -11.22
N ASP A 50 19.47 7.24 -10.92
CA ASP A 50 18.97 8.09 -9.83
C ASP A 50 17.48 8.40 -9.98
N CYS A 51 17.05 8.79 -11.18
CA CYS A 51 15.64 9.00 -11.49
C CYS A 51 14.79 7.76 -11.20
N HIS A 52 15.26 6.57 -11.59
CA HIS A 52 14.51 5.33 -11.36
C HIS A 52 14.49 4.91 -9.90
N ARG A 53 15.57 5.15 -9.14
CA ARG A 53 15.60 4.93 -7.70
C ARG A 53 14.57 5.83 -7.00
N MET A 54 14.52 7.10 -7.36
CA MET A 54 13.53 8.05 -6.83
C MET A 54 12.09 7.64 -7.19
N ALA A 55 11.87 7.24 -8.45
CA ALA A 55 10.56 6.76 -8.89
C ALA A 55 10.12 5.50 -8.13
N GLY A 56 11.04 4.55 -7.91
CA GLY A 56 10.76 3.34 -7.13
C GLY A 56 10.38 3.64 -5.68
N LEU A 57 11.10 4.55 -5.01
CA LEU A 57 10.78 4.97 -3.64
C LEU A 57 9.43 5.68 -3.56
N ALA A 58 9.14 6.58 -4.51
CA ALA A 58 7.85 7.28 -4.57
C ALA A 58 6.71 6.28 -4.76
N LEU A 59 6.83 5.37 -5.73
CA LEU A 59 5.83 4.34 -6.01
C LEU A 59 5.58 3.45 -4.78
N ALA A 60 6.62 2.98 -4.11
CA ALA A 60 6.48 2.18 -2.90
C ALA A 60 5.78 2.95 -1.77
N GLY A 61 6.08 4.25 -1.63
CA GLY A 61 5.40 5.14 -0.70
C GLY A 61 3.89 5.26 -0.97
N GLU A 62 3.52 5.53 -2.23
CA GLU A 62 2.12 5.66 -2.64
C GLU A 62 1.34 4.34 -2.47
N LEU A 63 1.95 3.20 -2.81
CA LEU A 63 1.33 1.89 -2.63
C LEU A 63 1.12 1.54 -1.15
N ARG A 64 2.08 1.88 -0.28
CA ARG A 64 1.91 1.75 1.18
C ARG A 64 0.78 2.63 1.71
N TRP A 65 0.73 3.88 1.28
CA TRP A 65 -0.30 4.83 1.69
C TRP A 65 -1.69 4.33 1.26
N LEU A 66 -1.83 3.90 0.00
CA LEU A 66 -3.08 3.38 -0.53
C LEU A 66 -3.50 2.10 0.19
N GLY A 67 -2.58 1.14 0.36
CA GLY A 67 -2.85 -0.11 1.09
C GLY A 67 -3.29 0.13 2.54
N SER A 68 -2.67 1.09 3.23
CA SER A 68 -3.07 1.50 4.59
C SER A 68 -4.47 2.13 4.61
N THR A 69 -4.75 2.99 3.63
CA THR A 69 -6.06 3.66 3.50
C THR A 69 -7.17 2.64 3.23
N VAL A 70 -6.95 1.71 2.31
CA VAL A 70 -7.91 0.65 1.98
C VAL A 70 -8.18 -0.26 3.18
N ALA A 71 -7.14 -0.63 3.93
CA ALA A 71 -7.32 -1.40 5.16
C ALA A 71 -8.15 -0.65 6.21
N ALA A 72 -7.87 0.65 6.42
CA ALA A 72 -8.61 1.47 7.38
C ALA A 72 -10.10 1.61 7.00
N VAL A 73 -10.41 1.67 5.70
CA VAL A 73 -11.80 1.66 5.22
C VAL A 73 -12.48 0.33 5.55
N ALA A 74 -11.82 -0.80 5.29
CA ALA A 74 -12.35 -2.11 5.65
C ALA A 74 -12.60 -2.24 7.17
N ASP A 75 -11.64 -1.80 7.99
CA ASP A 75 -11.79 -1.77 9.45
C ASP A 75 -12.99 -0.92 9.89
N SER A 76 -13.23 0.21 9.23
CA SER A 76 -14.37 1.08 9.54
C SER A 76 -15.71 0.41 9.26
N TRP A 77 -15.80 -0.42 8.23
CA TRP A 77 -17.03 -1.15 7.89
C TRP A 77 -17.29 -2.28 8.89
N VAL A 78 -16.24 -3.03 9.26
CA VAL A 78 -16.33 -4.05 10.30
C VAL A 78 -16.75 -3.44 11.63
N HIS A 79 -16.18 -2.29 11.99
CA HIS A 79 -16.57 -1.57 13.20
C HIS A 79 -18.03 -1.12 13.17
N LEU A 80 -18.47 -0.55 12.04
CA LEU A 80 -19.85 -0.12 11.86
C LEU A 80 -20.84 -1.29 11.97
N ASP A 81 -20.53 -2.43 11.35
CA ASP A 81 -21.35 -3.64 11.43
C ASP A 81 -21.47 -4.14 12.88
N ALA A 82 -20.34 -4.17 13.61
CA ALA A 82 -20.34 -4.54 15.02
C ALA A 82 -21.19 -3.60 15.90
N VAL A 83 -21.17 -2.29 15.64
CA VAL A 83 -21.98 -1.31 16.36
C VAL A 83 -23.47 -1.46 16.05
N ILE A 84 -23.84 -1.79 14.80
CA ILE A 84 -25.23 -1.98 14.39
C ILE A 84 -25.80 -3.30 14.94
N VAL A 85 -25.01 -4.37 14.92
CA VAL A 85 -25.44 -5.72 15.35
C VAL A 85 -25.42 -5.87 16.88
N ALA A 86 -24.67 -5.03 17.61
CA ALA A 86 -24.65 -5.06 19.06
C ALA A 86 -26.09 -4.94 19.62
N PRO A 87 -26.57 -5.93 20.40
CA PRO A 87 -27.94 -5.91 20.90
C PRO A 87 -28.10 -4.72 21.83
N ALA A 88 -29.03 -3.82 21.50
CA ALA A 88 -29.46 -2.76 22.40
C ALA A 88 -29.74 -3.40 23.76
N GLY A 89 -28.97 -2.99 24.77
CA GLY A 89 -29.01 -3.57 26.10
C GLY A 89 -30.46 -3.75 26.56
N ARG A 90 -30.82 -4.99 26.86
CA ARG A 90 -32.09 -5.33 27.49
C ARG A 90 -32.26 -4.43 28.72
N PRO A 91 -33.33 -3.62 28.84
CA PRO A 91 -33.53 -2.84 30.05
C PRO A 91 -33.64 -3.81 31.21
N ARG A 92 -32.77 -3.63 32.21
CA ARG A 92 -32.80 -4.39 33.45
C ARG A 92 -34.12 -4.06 34.13
N ALA A 93 -35.07 -5.00 34.07
CA ALA A 93 -36.31 -4.91 34.84
C ALA A 93 -35.95 -4.73 36.32
N ALA A 94 -36.53 -3.69 36.92
CA ALA A 94 -36.41 -3.34 38.33
C ALA A 94 -37.00 -4.43 39.23
#